data_AF-A0A1M7XXW1-F1
#
_entry.id   AF-A0A1M7XXW1-F1
#
_cell.length_a   1.000
_cell.length_b   1.000
_cell.length_c   1.000
_cell.angle_alpha   90.00
_cell.angle_beta   90.00
_cell.angle_gamma   90.00
#
_symmetry.space_group_name_H-M   'P 1'
#
loop_
_entity.id
_entity.type
_entity.pdbx_description
1 polymer ?
#
loop_
_entity_poly.entity_id
_entity_poly.type
_entity_poly.pdbx_seq_one_letter_code
_entity_poly.pdbx_strand_id
1 'polypeptide(L)'
;MNNIYFCQVSETVSCGACCGLYNLPDLSREKLENLLSKRTKDFTSVPRTEDGIFEFQRKNKGPHRLSRPFAQFHHCPFLGLIGEKKSRPGCLLHPATPGNNGVDYRSLSWYGEQACRTYFCPSTKKLPTIYQSILIRTIDDWYVFGLIVTEHALLTAYFKEVELRLGRRVTESDYTQNTGARDAFREFAELKSNWPYRRDNSPAPCNFFFENGLYPRPDAFRATQEIRHSSYEKIYMELDSGFSSSREIDAADQLLDNLLGKTVRAIVSH
;
A
#
# COMPACT_ATOMS: atom_id res chain seq x y z
N MET A 1 -4.47 -22.84 -7.74
CA MET A 1 -4.07 -21.79 -6.79
C MET A 1 -4.98 -20.60 -7.03
N ASN A 2 -5.78 -20.18 -6.05
CA ASN A 2 -6.55 -18.94 -6.16
C ASN A 2 -5.56 -17.77 -6.00
N ASN A 3 -5.18 -17.13 -7.10
CA ASN A 3 -4.37 -15.92 -7.02
C ASN A 3 -5.25 -14.82 -6.41
N ILE A 4 -4.85 -14.32 -5.24
CA ILE A 4 -5.54 -13.22 -4.57
C ILE A 4 -5.24 -11.92 -5.33
N TYR A 5 -6.30 -11.24 -5.78
CA TYR A 5 -6.20 -9.98 -6.49
C TYR A 5 -6.27 -8.81 -5.50
N PHE A 6 -5.10 -8.33 -5.05
CA PHE A 6 -5.04 -7.19 -4.12
C PHE A 6 -5.55 -5.86 -4.70
N CYS A 7 -5.61 -5.74 -6.03
CA CYS A 7 -6.08 -4.51 -6.66
C CYS A 7 -7.56 -4.23 -6.35
N GLN A 8 -8.38 -5.26 -6.14
CA GLN A 8 -9.83 -5.17 -5.96
C GLN A 8 -10.28 -6.31 -5.03
N VAL A 9 -10.39 -6.05 -3.72
CA VAL A 9 -10.61 -7.10 -2.71
C VAL A 9 -12.08 -7.17 -2.27
N SER A 10 -12.66 -6.03 -1.87
CA SER A 10 -14.04 -5.91 -1.41
C SER A 10 -14.59 -4.52 -1.74
N GLU A 11 -15.82 -4.20 -1.35
CA GLU A 11 -16.43 -2.88 -1.57
C GLU A 11 -15.77 -1.74 -0.77
N THR A 12 -14.96 -2.05 0.24
CA THR A 12 -14.21 -1.04 1.01
C THR A 12 -12.69 -1.17 0.86
N VAL A 13 -12.20 -2.28 0.29
CA VAL A 13 -10.78 -2.59 0.21
C VAL A 13 -10.32 -2.75 -1.23
N SER A 14 -9.39 -1.91 -1.65
CA SER A 14 -8.70 -1.99 -2.93
C SER A 14 -7.36 -1.27 -2.84
N CYS A 15 -6.54 -1.41 -3.88
CA CYS A 15 -5.24 -0.75 -3.96
C CYS A 15 -5.07 -0.03 -5.30
N GLY A 16 -4.52 1.20 -5.24
CA GLY A 16 -4.19 2.03 -6.39
C GLY A 16 -2.70 2.12 -6.71
N ALA A 17 -1.85 1.28 -6.11
CA ALA A 17 -0.40 1.44 -6.14
C ALA A 17 0.19 1.37 -7.56
N CYS A 18 -0.21 0.39 -8.38
CA CYS A 18 0.27 0.25 -9.77
C CYS A 18 -0.17 1.42 -10.67
N CYS A 19 -1.30 2.04 -10.32
CA CYS A 19 -1.79 3.25 -10.97
C CYS A 19 -1.08 4.53 -10.47
N GLY A 20 -0.13 4.38 -9.54
CA GLY A 20 0.68 5.46 -8.98
C GLY A 20 -0.03 6.28 -7.91
N LEU A 21 -1.09 5.79 -7.27
CA LEU A 21 -1.82 6.56 -6.25
C LEU A 21 -0.91 6.98 -5.09
N TYR A 22 -0.02 6.09 -4.66
CA TYR A 22 0.87 6.28 -3.52
C TYR A 22 2.27 6.77 -3.93
N ASN A 23 2.41 7.44 -5.07
CA ASN A 23 3.65 8.12 -5.48
C ASN A 23 3.38 9.61 -5.78
N LEU A 24 2.59 10.25 -4.92
CA LEU A 24 2.28 11.67 -5.00
C LEU A 24 3.03 12.42 -3.89
N PRO A 25 3.29 13.73 -4.05
CA PRO A 25 4.01 14.52 -3.05
C PRO A 25 3.31 14.56 -1.69
N ASP A 26 1.98 14.55 -1.70
CA ASP A 26 1.13 14.55 -0.51
C ASP A 26 0.26 13.30 -0.54
N LEU A 27 0.52 12.39 0.41
CA LEU A 27 -0.17 11.12 0.58
C LEU A 27 -1.19 11.16 1.73
N SER A 28 -1.58 12.34 2.23
CA SER A 28 -2.65 12.42 3.21
C SER A 28 -3.95 11.86 2.64
N ARG A 29 -4.70 11.13 3.48
CA ARG A 29 -5.97 10.51 3.11
C ARG A 29 -6.90 11.49 2.41
N GLU A 30 -7.08 12.67 2.99
CA GLU A 30 -7.95 13.73 2.49
C GLU A 30 -7.58 14.14 1.06
N LYS A 31 -6.30 14.34 0.75
CA LYS A 31 -5.86 14.72 -0.59
C LYS A 31 -6.09 13.62 -1.61
N LEU A 32 -5.84 12.37 -1.24
CA LEU A 32 -6.10 11.23 -2.11
C LEU A 32 -7.60 11.07 -2.37
N GLU A 33 -8.43 11.18 -1.33
CA GLU A 33 -9.90 11.12 -1.45
C GLU A 33 -10.44 12.26 -2.32
N ASN A 34 -9.95 13.48 -2.14
CA ASN A 34 -10.32 14.64 -2.96
C ASN A 34 -9.92 14.44 -4.43
N LEU A 35 -8.71 13.95 -4.70
CA LEU A 35 -8.22 13.66 -6.05
C LEU A 35 -9.09 12.60 -6.73
N LEU A 36 -9.34 11.47 -6.05
CA LEU A 36 -10.11 10.36 -6.59
C LEU A 36 -11.58 10.76 -6.79
N SER A 37 -12.18 11.46 -5.83
CA SER A 37 -13.56 11.95 -5.92
C SER A 37 -13.74 12.92 -7.08
N LYS A 38 -12.82 13.88 -7.24
CA LYS A 38 -12.83 14.82 -8.36
C LYS A 38 -12.75 14.11 -9.70
N ARG A 39 -11.79 13.20 -9.88
CA ARG A 39 -11.65 12.42 -11.12
C ARG A 39 -12.90 11.60 -11.43
N THR A 40 -13.48 10.99 -10.41
CA THR A 40 -14.71 10.19 -10.55
C THR A 40 -15.86 11.05 -11.03
N LYS A 41 -16.07 12.20 -10.39
CA LYS A 41 -17.12 13.16 -10.77
C LYS A 41 -16.90 13.66 -12.20
N ASP A 42 -15.70 14.14 -12.50
CA ASP A 42 -15.35 14.70 -13.80
C ASP A 42 -15.47 13.65 -14.93
N PHE A 43 -15.21 12.37 -14.65
CA PHE A 43 -15.31 11.30 -15.65
C PHE A 43 -16.76 10.89 -15.98
N THR A 44 -17.74 11.22 -15.14
CA THR A 44 -19.15 10.90 -15.40
C THR A 44 -19.70 11.61 -16.65
N SER A 45 -19.22 12.82 -16.94
CA SER A 45 -19.64 13.61 -18.11
C SER A 45 -18.79 13.38 -19.35
N VAL A 46 -17.78 12.50 -19.29
CA VAL A 46 -16.88 12.23 -20.42
C VAL A 46 -17.58 11.35 -21.45
N PRO A 47 -17.69 11.77 -22.72
CA PRO A 47 -18.15 10.90 -23.79
C PRO A 47 -17.29 9.63 -23.87
N ARG A 48 -17.93 8.46 -23.99
CA ARG A 48 -17.23 7.16 -24.12
C ARG A 48 -16.73 6.93 -25.55
N THR A 49 -15.98 7.90 -26.05
CA THR A 49 -15.26 7.90 -27.31
C THR A 49 -13.77 8.06 -27.02
N GLU A 50 -12.91 7.67 -27.97
CA GLU A 50 -11.46 7.82 -27.81
C GLU A 50 -11.08 9.28 -27.54
N ASP A 51 -11.61 10.22 -28.32
CA ASP A 51 -11.37 11.66 -28.15
C ASP A 51 -11.77 12.17 -26.77
N GLY A 52 -12.97 11.81 -26.30
CA GLY A 52 -13.45 12.21 -24.97
C GLY A 52 -12.55 11.69 -23.84
N ILE A 53 -12.14 10.42 -23.94
CA ILE A 53 -11.25 9.78 -22.97
C ILE A 53 -9.85 10.41 -23.02
N PHE A 54 -9.31 10.71 -24.20
CA PHE A 54 -8.03 11.40 -24.33
C PHE A 54 -8.08 12.85 -23.84
N GLU A 55 -9.18 13.56 -24.04
CA GLU A 55 -9.39 14.89 -23.46
C GLU A 55 -9.37 14.85 -21.94
N PHE A 56 -10.10 13.90 -21.34
CA PHE A 56 -10.06 13.69 -19.89
C PHE A 56 -8.64 13.37 -19.42
N GLN A 57 -7.93 12.50 -20.15
CA GLN A 57 -6.55 12.16 -19.88
C GLN A 57 -5.66 13.42 -19.86
N ARG A 58 -5.76 14.29 -20.88
CA ARG A 58 -4.97 15.53 -20.98
C ARG A 58 -5.26 16.49 -19.82
N LYS A 59 -6.54 16.67 -19.46
CA LYS A 59 -6.96 17.51 -18.32
C LYS A 59 -6.47 16.98 -16.97
N ASN A 60 -6.34 15.66 -16.84
CA ASN A 60 -5.97 14.98 -15.58
C ASN A 60 -4.52 14.45 -15.55
N LYS A 61 -3.73 14.70 -16.61
CA LYS A 61 -2.26 14.61 -16.60
C LYS A 61 -1.75 15.79 -15.74
N GLY A 62 -1.99 15.74 -14.44
CA GLY A 62 -1.66 16.84 -13.53
C GLY A 62 -0.17 17.23 -13.55
N PRO A 63 0.19 18.41 -13.00
CA PRO A 63 1.55 18.97 -12.95
C PRO A 63 2.53 18.18 -12.08
N HIS A 64 2.10 17.04 -11.51
CA HIS A 64 2.90 16.16 -10.67
C HIS A 64 4.15 15.59 -11.35
N ARG A 65 4.52 15.95 -12.59
CA ARG A 65 5.78 15.47 -13.19
C ARG A 65 7.02 16.02 -12.48
N LEU A 66 6.94 17.19 -11.86
CA LEU A 66 8.12 17.90 -11.32
C LEU A 66 8.41 17.64 -9.83
N SER A 67 7.55 16.89 -9.12
CA SER A 67 7.69 16.65 -7.67
C SER A 67 7.41 15.21 -7.24
N ARG A 68 7.55 14.24 -8.15
CA ARG A 68 7.31 12.81 -7.81
C ARG A 68 8.45 12.28 -6.94
N PRO A 69 8.14 11.50 -5.90
CA PRO A 69 9.14 10.73 -5.17
C PRO A 69 9.91 9.77 -6.09
N PHE A 70 9.22 9.12 -7.04
CA PHE A 70 9.83 8.26 -8.07
C PHE A 70 9.47 8.74 -9.49
N ALA A 71 10.47 9.18 -10.26
CA ALA A 71 10.26 9.84 -11.56
C ALA A 71 9.74 8.89 -12.65
N GLN A 72 10.21 7.64 -12.65
CA GLN A 72 9.84 6.60 -13.61
C GLN A 72 8.48 5.97 -13.31
N PHE A 73 7.85 6.30 -12.17
CA PHE A 73 6.53 5.80 -11.84
C PHE A 73 5.46 6.58 -12.61
N HIS A 74 4.59 5.87 -13.33
CA HIS A 74 3.49 6.49 -14.03
C HIS A 74 2.24 6.66 -13.15
N HIS A 75 1.58 7.80 -13.29
CA HIS A 75 0.28 8.07 -12.67
C HIS A 75 -0.83 7.93 -13.68
N CYS A 76 -1.74 6.99 -13.43
CA CYS A 76 -2.92 6.83 -14.25
C CYS A 76 -3.92 7.96 -13.93
N PRO A 77 -4.36 8.77 -14.91
CA PRO A 77 -5.38 9.79 -14.69
C PRO A 77 -6.77 9.19 -14.50
N PHE A 78 -6.95 7.92 -14.85
CA PHE A 78 -8.22 7.20 -14.80
C PHE A 78 -8.43 6.40 -13.52
N LEU A 79 -7.63 6.67 -12.47
CA LEU A 79 -7.90 6.13 -11.15
C LEU A 79 -8.87 7.06 -10.42
N GLY A 80 -9.99 6.52 -9.98
CA GLY A 80 -11.03 7.21 -9.21
C GLY A 80 -11.63 6.30 -8.12
N LEU A 81 -12.73 6.73 -7.53
CA LEU A 81 -13.54 5.96 -6.60
C LEU A 81 -14.60 5.14 -7.35
N ILE A 82 -14.66 3.86 -7.06
CA ILE A 82 -15.60 2.90 -7.67
C ILE A 82 -16.34 2.10 -6.59
N GLY A 83 -17.20 1.18 -7.02
CA GLY A 83 -18.15 0.48 -6.15
C GLY A 83 -19.43 1.28 -5.99
N GLU A 84 -20.46 0.65 -5.42
CA GLU A 84 -21.80 1.26 -5.29
C GLU A 84 -21.75 2.55 -4.47
N LYS A 85 -20.95 2.53 -3.40
CA LYS A 85 -20.76 3.65 -2.48
C LYS A 85 -19.66 4.63 -2.92
N LYS A 86 -18.97 4.35 -4.03
CA LYS A 86 -17.76 5.09 -4.46
C LYS A 86 -16.77 5.26 -3.30
N SER A 87 -16.47 4.16 -2.61
CA SER A 87 -15.72 4.16 -1.34
C SER A 87 -14.27 3.73 -1.47
N ARG A 88 -13.84 3.28 -2.65
CA ARG A 88 -12.52 2.66 -2.84
C ARG A 88 -11.89 2.98 -4.19
N PRO A 89 -10.56 3.05 -4.29
CA PRO A 89 -9.86 3.25 -5.55
C PRO A 89 -10.17 2.18 -6.61
N GLY A 90 -10.26 2.58 -7.87
CA GLY A 90 -10.33 1.69 -9.01
C GLY A 90 -10.33 2.37 -10.36
N CYS A 91 -10.33 1.57 -11.42
CA CYS A 91 -10.13 2.03 -12.78
C CYS A 91 -11.44 2.49 -13.43
N LEU A 92 -11.49 3.77 -13.79
CA LEU A 92 -12.64 4.38 -14.46
C LEU A 92 -12.83 3.87 -15.91
N LEU A 93 -11.80 3.28 -16.51
CA LEU A 93 -11.84 2.67 -17.85
C LEU A 93 -12.23 1.19 -17.84
N HIS A 94 -12.36 0.57 -16.67
CA HIS A 94 -12.68 -0.85 -16.57
C HIS A 94 -14.06 -1.15 -17.18
N PRO A 95 -14.26 -2.28 -17.88
CA PRO A 95 -15.56 -2.60 -18.49
C PRO A 95 -16.71 -2.71 -17.49
N ALA A 96 -16.41 -3.07 -16.24
CA ALA A 96 -17.39 -3.13 -15.14
C ALA A 96 -17.75 -1.75 -14.55
N THR A 97 -17.09 -0.67 -14.97
CA THR A 97 -17.40 0.67 -14.47
C THR A 97 -18.71 1.18 -15.09
N PRO A 98 -19.65 1.72 -14.29
CA PRO A 98 -20.89 2.29 -14.81
C PRO A 98 -20.66 3.32 -15.91
N GLY A 99 -21.45 3.21 -16.97
CA GLY A 99 -21.33 4.04 -18.18
C GLY A 99 -20.39 3.48 -19.25
N ASN A 100 -19.57 2.46 -18.96
CA ASN A 100 -18.69 1.85 -19.98
C ASN A 100 -19.38 0.72 -20.77
N ASN A 101 -20.56 0.25 -20.34
CA ASN A 101 -21.38 -0.74 -21.05
C ASN A 101 -20.62 -2.02 -21.45
N GLY A 102 -19.71 -2.50 -20.60
CA GLY A 102 -18.91 -3.69 -20.86
C GLY A 102 -17.73 -3.49 -21.82
N VAL A 103 -17.55 -2.30 -22.38
CA VAL A 103 -16.42 -1.98 -23.25
C VAL A 103 -15.17 -1.74 -22.41
N ASP A 104 -14.08 -2.41 -22.78
CA ASP A 104 -12.79 -2.26 -22.10
C ASP A 104 -11.99 -1.11 -22.70
N TYR A 105 -12.05 0.06 -22.05
CA TYR A 105 -11.31 1.23 -22.47
C TYR A 105 -9.87 1.27 -21.94
N ARG A 106 -9.39 0.23 -21.22
CA ARG A 106 -8.05 0.25 -20.62
C ARG A 106 -6.92 0.29 -21.65
N SER A 107 -7.18 -0.08 -22.90
CA SER A 107 -6.27 0.14 -24.04
C SER A 107 -5.89 1.62 -24.24
N LEU A 108 -6.75 2.55 -23.79
CA LEU A 108 -6.51 4.01 -23.84
C LEU A 108 -5.74 4.53 -22.60
N SER A 109 -5.46 3.67 -21.63
CA SER A 109 -4.59 4.00 -20.50
C SER A 109 -3.11 3.97 -20.92
N TRP A 110 -2.23 4.53 -20.09
CA TRP A 110 -0.80 4.54 -20.44
C TRP A 110 -0.19 3.13 -20.46
N TYR A 111 -0.50 2.29 -19.46
CA TYR A 111 0.01 0.91 -19.47
C TYR A 111 -0.64 0.04 -20.55
N GLY A 112 -1.80 0.45 -21.09
CA GLY A 112 -2.61 -0.35 -22.00
C GLY A 112 -3.33 -1.50 -21.29
N GLU A 113 -4.26 -2.14 -22.01
CA GLU A 113 -5.10 -3.21 -21.47
C GLU A 113 -4.26 -4.40 -20.97
N GLN A 114 -3.33 -4.88 -21.79
CA GLN A 114 -2.56 -6.09 -21.52
C GLN A 114 -1.76 -6.00 -20.22
N ALA A 115 -1.05 -4.89 -20.00
CA ALA A 115 -0.28 -4.70 -18.77
C ALA A 115 -1.22 -4.55 -17.56
N CYS A 116 -2.32 -3.81 -17.69
CA CYS A 116 -3.29 -3.66 -16.60
C CYS A 116 -3.99 -4.97 -16.22
N ARG A 117 -4.17 -5.91 -17.17
CA ARG A 117 -4.80 -7.20 -16.94
C ARG A 117 -3.84 -8.26 -16.38
N THR A 118 -2.57 -8.21 -16.76
CA THR A 118 -1.60 -9.28 -16.47
C THR A 118 -0.60 -8.95 -15.38
N TYR A 119 -0.49 -7.68 -14.99
CA TYR A 119 0.39 -7.28 -13.89
C TYR A 119 -0.20 -7.71 -12.53
N PHE A 120 0.59 -8.49 -11.78
CA PHE A 120 0.30 -8.85 -10.41
C PHE A 120 1.34 -8.22 -9.48
N CYS A 121 0.87 -7.60 -8.40
CA CYS A 121 1.73 -7.05 -7.35
C CYS A 121 2.71 -8.12 -6.84
N PRO A 122 4.00 -7.81 -6.62
CA PRO A 122 4.98 -8.78 -6.12
C PRO A 122 4.53 -9.52 -4.86
N SER A 123 3.77 -8.85 -3.99
CA SER A 123 3.17 -9.45 -2.79
C SER A 123 2.33 -10.70 -3.08
N THR A 124 1.69 -10.81 -4.24
CA THR A 124 0.89 -12.00 -4.62
C THR A 124 1.76 -13.25 -4.79
N LYS A 125 3.03 -13.08 -5.15
CA LYS A 125 4.00 -14.16 -5.36
C LYS A 125 4.94 -14.35 -4.16
N LYS A 126 5.25 -13.26 -3.46
CA LYS A 126 6.28 -13.24 -2.41
C LYS A 126 5.75 -13.45 -1.00
N LEU A 127 4.48 -13.11 -0.74
CA LEU A 127 3.87 -13.41 0.55
C LEU A 127 3.34 -14.84 0.56
N PRO A 128 3.58 -15.62 1.63
CA PRO A 128 2.84 -16.85 1.89
C PRO A 128 1.32 -16.61 1.83
N THR A 129 0.57 -17.55 1.25
CA THR A 129 -0.90 -17.43 1.08
C THR A 129 -1.62 -17.12 2.38
N ILE A 130 -1.15 -17.65 3.51
CA ILE A 130 -1.72 -17.35 4.83
C ILE A 130 -1.61 -15.86 5.19
N TYR A 131 -0.48 -15.20 4.91
CA TYR A 131 -0.30 -13.76 5.15
C TYR A 131 -1.17 -12.94 4.20
N GLN A 132 -1.31 -13.39 2.95
CA GLN A 132 -2.19 -12.74 1.99
C GLN A 132 -3.66 -12.78 2.46
N SER A 133 -4.11 -13.93 2.97
CA SER A 133 -5.47 -14.14 3.45
C SER A 133 -5.76 -13.33 4.72
N ILE A 134 -4.81 -13.30 5.68
CA ILE A 134 -4.88 -12.41 6.84
C ILE A 134 -5.03 -10.97 6.35
N LEU A 135 -4.12 -10.48 5.51
CA LEU A 135 -4.12 -9.09 5.04
C LEU A 135 -5.46 -8.62 4.46
N ILE A 136 -6.08 -9.41 3.56
CA ILE A 136 -7.33 -9.03 2.91
C ILE A 136 -8.57 -9.14 3.81
N ARG A 137 -8.48 -9.92 4.90
CA ARG A 137 -9.59 -10.13 5.84
C ARG A 137 -9.52 -9.23 7.07
N THR A 138 -8.34 -8.70 7.39
CA THR A 138 -8.13 -7.90 8.61
C THR A 138 -8.22 -6.40 8.35
N ILE A 139 -7.65 -5.92 7.25
CA ILE A 139 -7.64 -4.49 6.91
C ILE A 139 -8.83 -4.19 6.01
N ASP A 140 -9.76 -3.39 6.52
CA ASP A 140 -11.04 -3.02 5.90
C ASP A 140 -11.08 -1.59 5.34
N ASP A 141 -9.95 -0.88 5.43
CA ASP A 141 -9.75 0.48 4.93
C ASP A 141 -8.78 0.49 3.74
N TRP A 142 -9.23 1.00 2.59
CA TRP A 142 -8.44 1.04 1.36
C TRP A 142 -7.13 1.84 1.50
N TYR A 143 -7.10 2.87 2.34
CA TYR A 143 -5.96 3.78 2.46
C TYR A 143 -4.83 3.06 3.18
N VAL A 144 -5.09 2.50 4.36
CA VAL A 144 -4.11 1.69 5.10
C VAL A 144 -3.71 0.46 4.30
N PHE A 145 -4.69 -0.27 3.73
CA PHE A 145 -4.43 -1.47 2.94
C PHE A 145 -3.53 -1.18 1.74
N GLY A 146 -3.83 -0.13 0.98
CA GLY A 146 -3.08 0.16 -0.24
C GLY A 146 -1.65 0.64 0.00
N LEU A 147 -1.38 1.27 1.15
CA LEU A 147 -0.03 1.65 1.57
C LEU A 147 0.83 0.46 2.01
N ILE A 148 0.22 -0.55 2.67
CA ILE A 148 0.96 -1.69 3.21
C ILE A 148 1.03 -2.88 2.24
N VAL A 149 0.05 -3.06 1.34
CA VAL A 149 -0.06 -4.29 0.55
C VAL A 149 1.11 -4.53 -0.40
N THR A 150 1.80 -3.49 -0.85
CA THR A 150 2.99 -3.61 -1.70
C THR A 150 4.27 -3.89 -0.91
N GLU A 151 4.23 -3.76 0.42
CA GLU A 151 5.37 -3.90 1.33
C GLU A 151 5.57 -5.36 1.76
N HIS A 152 5.74 -6.25 0.78
CA HIS A 152 5.82 -7.70 1.05
C HIS A 152 6.95 -8.04 2.04
N ALA A 153 8.04 -7.29 2.03
CA ALA A 153 9.18 -7.49 2.92
C ALA A 153 8.88 -7.03 4.35
N LEU A 154 8.19 -5.88 4.52
CA LEU A 154 7.73 -5.40 5.84
C LEU A 154 6.71 -6.38 6.44
N LEU A 155 5.72 -6.78 5.66
CA LEU A 155 4.69 -7.75 6.07
C LEU A 155 5.34 -9.08 6.46
N THR A 156 6.32 -9.55 5.70
CA THR A 156 7.06 -10.78 6.03
C THR A 156 7.82 -10.63 7.35
N ALA A 157 8.46 -9.48 7.59
CA ALA A 157 9.18 -9.22 8.83
C ALA A 157 8.24 -9.21 10.03
N TYR A 158 7.10 -8.52 9.92
CA TYR A 158 6.06 -8.50 10.95
C TYR A 158 5.58 -9.91 11.31
N PHE A 159 5.12 -10.69 10.32
CA PHE A 159 4.58 -12.02 10.61
C PHE A 159 5.63 -12.97 11.15
N LYS A 160 6.86 -12.93 10.63
CA LYS A 160 7.96 -13.76 11.18
C LYS A 160 8.25 -13.44 12.64
N GLU A 161 8.19 -12.17 13.02
CA GLU A 161 8.41 -11.75 14.40
C GLU A 161 7.27 -12.18 15.32
N VAL A 162 6.02 -12.07 14.86
CA VAL A 162 4.86 -12.61 15.59
C VAL A 162 4.96 -14.12 15.75
N GLU A 163 5.30 -14.85 14.69
CA GLU A 163 5.47 -16.31 14.72
C GLU A 163 6.61 -16.76 15.65
N LEU A 164 7.72 -16.02 15.64
CA LEU A 164 8.85 -16.26 16.54
C LEU A 164 8.41 -16.16 18.00
N ARG A 165 7.67 -15.10 18.36
CA ARG A 165 7.15 -14.89 19.73
C ARG A 165 6.10 -15.91 20.14
N LEU A 166 5.28 -16.36 19.19
CA LEU A 166 4.28 -17.40 19.43
C LEU A 166 4.90 -18.81 19.53
N GLY A 167 6.11 -19.01 19.01
CA GLY A 167 6.72 -20.34 18.88
C GLY A 167 6.01 -21.24 17.85
N ARG A 168 5.13 -20.68 17.00
CA ARG A 168 4.37 -21.40 15.96
C ARG A 168 4.05 -20.48 14.79
N ARG A 169 3.64 -21.08 13.67
CA ARG A 169 3.09 -20.34 12.52
C ARG A 169 1.76 -19.68 12.89
N VAL A 170 1.49 -18.52 12.28
CA VAL A 170 0.19 -17.87 12.39
C VAL A 170 -0.82 -18.57 11.48
N THR A 171 -2.09 -18.49 11.87
CA THR A 171 -3.25 -19.00 11.16
C THR A 171 -4.20 -17.86 10.82
N GLU A 172 -5.17 -18.10 9.94
CA GLU A 172 -6.18 -17.08 9.64
C GLU A 172 -7.05 -16.74 10.86
N SER A 173 -7.39 -17.72 11.69
CA SER A 173 -8.23 -17.53 12.88
C SER A 173 -7.58 -16.65 13.93
N ASP A 174 -6.24 -16.67 14.05
CA ASP A 174 -5.47 -15.82 14.96
C ASP A 174 -5.80 -14.33 14.79
N TYR A 175 -6.21 -13.94 13.59
CA TYR A 175 -6.61 -12.56 13.29
C TYR A 175 -8.11 -12.45 12.98
N THR A 176 -8.64 -13.27 12.08
CA THR A 176 -10.01 -13.06 11.56
C THR A 176 -11.11 -13.14 12.62
N GLN A 177 -10.90 -13.94 13.67
CA GLN A 177 -11.83 -14.09 14.79
C GLN A 177 -11.44 -13.23 16.01
N ASN A 178 -10.28 -12.58 15.98
CA ASN A 178 -9.70 -11.87 17.11
C ASN A 178 -9.57 -10.37 16.81
N THR A 179 -10.51 -9.58 17.32
CA THR A 179 -10.52 -8.12 17.12
C THR A 179 -9.26 -7.46 17.66
N GLY A 180 -8.74 -7.90 18.80
CA GLY A 180 -7.51 -7.36 19.39
C GLY A 180 -6.28 -7.55 18.50
N ALA A 181 -6.14 -8.73 17.89
CA ALA A 181 -5.05 -9.00 16.95
C ALA A 181 -5.22 -8.22 15.64
N ARG A 182 -6.46 -8.05 15.15
CA ARG A 182 -6.77 -7.23 13.97
C ARG A 182 -6.40 -5.77 14.18
N ASP A 183 -6.79 -5.20 15.31
CA ASP A 183 -6.54 -3.80 15.62
C ASP A 183 -5.03 -3.57 15.82
N ALA A 184 -4.34 -4.47 16.50
CA ALA A 184 -2.89 -4.40 16.65
C ALA A 184 -2.15 -4.49 15.30
N PHE A 185 -2.60 -5.33 14.38
CA PHE A 185 -2.04 -5.40 13.03
C PHE A 185 -2.35 -4.15 12.21
N ARG A 186 -3.56 -3.59 12.34
CA ARG A 186 -3.92 -2.31 11.71
C ARG A 186 -3.01 -1.18 12.20
N GLU A 187 -2.80 -1.08 13.51
CA GLU A 187 -1.88 -0.10 14.12
C GLU A 187 -0.44 -0.26 13.60
N PHE A 188 0.03 -1.49 13.44
CA PHE A 188 1.33 -1.74 12.80
C PHE A 188 1.35 -1.29 11.33
N ALA A 189 0.30 -1.59 10.57
CA ALA A 189 0.21 -1.18 9.16
C ALA A 189 0.19 0.35 9.01
N GLU A 190 -0.39 1.08 9.96
CA GLU A 190 -0.41 2.54 9.99
C GLU A 190 0.98 3.18 10.15
N LEU A 191 1.98 2.43 10.67
CA LEU A 191 3.39 2.87 10.69
C LEU A 191 3.89 3.29 9.30
N LYS A 192 3.32 2.74 8.23
CA LYS A 192 3.65 3.19 6.87
C LYS A 192 3.44 4.69 6.65
N SER A 193 2.47 5.30 7.32
CA SER A 193 2.22 6.74 7.28
C SER A 193 2.77 7.49 8.48
N ASN A 194 2.71 6.92 9.68
CA ASN A 194 2.98 7.64 10.92
C ASN A 194 4.31 7.27 11.62
N TRP A 195 5.18 6.47 10.98
CA TRP A 195 6.49 6.12 11.56
C TRP A 195 7.32 7.36 11.94
N PRO A 196 7.62 7.57 13.24
CA PRO A 196 8.24 8.80 13.71
C PRO A 196 9.75 8.85 13.51
N TYR A 197 10.40 7.71 13.28
CA TYR A 197 11.86 7.60 13.11
C TYR A 197 12.26 7.52 11.64
N ARG A 198 11.49 8.17 10.76
CA ARG A 198 11.75 8.20 9.32
C ARG A 198 12.88 9.18 9.03
N ARG A 199 13.84 8.78 8.19
CA ARG A 199 14.93 9.66 7.78
C ARG A 199 14.41 10.83 6.91
N ASP A 200 15.04 11.99 7.02
CA ASP A 200 14.59 13.23 6.36
C ASP A 200 14.46 13.12 4.84
N ASN A 201 15.40 12.42 4.18
CA ASN A 201 15.41 12.27 2.72
C ASN A 201 14.62 11.04 2.24
N SER A 202 13.64 10.57 3.03
CA SER A 202 12.84 9.40 2.70
C SER A 202 11.76 9.73 1.66
N PRO A 203 11.59 8.91 0.61
CA PRO A 203 10.44 9.01 -0.28
C PRO A 203 9.16 8.45 0.37
N ALA A 204 9.26 7.78 1.53
CA ALA A 204 8.13 7.10 2.15
C ALA A 204 7.07 8.13 2.60
N PRO A 205 5.76 7.83 2.56
CA PRO A 205 5.16 6.49 2.52
C PRO A 205 5.27 5.75 1.19
N CYS A 206 5.66 6.44 0.12
CA CYS A 206 5.78 5.88 -1.22
C CYS A 206 6.66 4.63 -1.24
N ASN A 207 6.30 3.70 -2.13
CA ASN A 207 7.03 2.46 -2.35
C ASN A 207 7.21 2.21 -3.84
N PHE A 208 8.46 1.94 -4.25
CA PHE A 208 8.78 1.52 -5.61
C PHE A 208 8.90 -0.02 -5.68
N PHE A 209 7.80 -0.69 -5.98
CA PHE A 209 7.70 -2.15 -5.92
C PHE A 209 7.89 -2.86 -7.28
N PHE A 210 8.42 -2.20 -8.31
CA PHE A 210 8.63 -2.85 -9.62
C PHE A 210 9.87 -3.75 -9.68
N GLU A 211 10.69 -3.77 -8.63
CA GLU A 211 11.81 -4.71 -8.44
C GLU A 211 12.82 -4.80 -9.60
N ASN A 212 12.96 -3.72 -10.36
CA ASN A 212 13.90 -3.61 -11.48
C ASN A 212 15.28 -3.05 -11.06
N GLY A 213 15.52 -2.91 -9.75
CA GLY A 213 16.77 -2.41 -9.20
C GLY A 213 16.97 -0.88 -9.25
N LEU A 214 16.03 -0.10 -9.81
CA LEU A 214 16.20 1.36 -9.94
C LEU A 214 16.20 2.10 -8.60
N TYR A 215 15.45 1.58 -7.62
CA TYR A 215 15.25 2.21 -6.32
C TYR A 215 15.43 1.18 -5.21
N PRO A 216 16.68 0.76 -4.95
CA PRO A 216 16.96 -0.15 -3.83
C PRO A 216 16.61 0.56 -2.52
N ARG A 217 16.03 -0.20 -1.60
CA ARG A 217 15.73 0.30 -0.27
C ARG A 217 17.02 0.31 0.56
N PRO A 218 17.44 1.45 1.13
CA PRO A 218 18.68 1.54 1.88
C PRO A 218 18.53 0.91 3.28
N ASP A 219 19.65 0.47 3.86
CA ASP A 219 19.70 0.12 5.27
C ASP A 219 19.26 1.29 6.17
N ALA A 220 18.87 0.98 7.41
CA ALA A 220 18.50 2.00 8.38
C ALA A 220 19.68 2.97 8.62
N PHE A 221 19.43 4.26 8.43
CA PHE A 221 20.45 5.29 8.58
C PHE A 221 20.86 5.45 10.05
N ARG A 222 22.15 5.64 10.29
CA ARG A 222 22.72 5.91 11.61
C ARG A 222 23.69 7.07 11.50
N ALA A 223 23.52 8.07 12.37
CA ALA A 223 24.40 9.24 12.39
C ALA A 223 25.83 8.91 12.85
N THR A 224 25.98 7.90 13.73
CA THR A 224 27.29 7.45 14.24
C THR A 224 27.40 5.93 14.26
N GLN A 225 28.63 5.41 14.29
CA GLN A 225 28.88 3.97 14.40
C GLN A 225 28.59 3.41 15.80
N GLU A 226 28.41 4.25 16.82
CA GLU A 226 28.06 3.78 18.17
C GLU A 226 26.59 3.40 18.32
N ILE A 227 25.73 3.88 17.40
CA ILE A 227 24.32 3.51 17.39
C ILE A 227 24.21 2.03 17.02
N ARG A 228 23.73 1.22 17.97
CA ARG A 228 23.66 -0.23 17.83
C ARG A 228 22.78 -0.68 16.66
N HIS A 229 22.92 -1.96 16.34
CA HIS A 229 21.92 -2.67 15.54
C HIS A 229 20.81 -3.23 16.44
N SER A 230 19.64 -3.43 15.84
CA SER A 230 18.46 -4.02 16.46
C SER A 230 18.11 -5.34 15.79
N SER A 231 17.34 -6.20 16.47
CA SER A 231 16.70 -7.35 15.82
C SER A 231 15.69 -6.92 14.73
N TYR A 232 15.24 -5.65 14.75
CA TYR A 232 14.27 -5.10 13.81
C TYR A 232 14.87 -4.44 12.56
N GLU A 233 16.15 -4.66 12.23
CA GLU A 233 16.78 -4.01 11.06
C GLU A 233 15.93 -4.11 9.77
N LYS A 234 15.31 -5.27 9.54
CA LYS A 234 14.45 -5.46 8.37
C LYS A 234 13.21 -4.56 8.42
N ILE A 235 12.58 -4.38 9.57
CA ILE A 235 11.45 -3.45 9.73
C ILE A 235 11.94 -2.01 9.52
N TYR A 236 13.10 -1.67 10.09
CA TYR A 236 13.67 -0.32 9.97
C TYR A 236 14.01 0.08 8.55
N MET A 237 14.61 -0.83 7.78
CA MET A 237 14.84 -0.64 6.35
C MET A 237 13.51 -0.38 5.60
N GLU A 238 12.48 -1.19 5.85
CA GLU A 238 11.18 -1.08 5.16
C GLU A 238 10.35 0.15 5.56
N LEU A 239 10.65 0.75 6.70
CA LEU A 239 10.08 2.03 7.15
C LEU A 239 10.96 3.24 6.81
N ASP A 240 12.05 3.06 6.06
CA ASP A 240 13.05 4.10 5.73
C ASP A 240 13.54 4.83 6.99
N SER A 241 13.96 4.06 7.99
CA SER A 241 14.31 4.60 9.30
C SER A 241 15.66 5.31 9.31
N GLY A 242 15.80 6.30 10.20
CA GLY A 242 17.04 6.96 10.51
C GLY A 242 17.14 7.29 12.00
N PHE A 243 18.32 7.10 12.57
CA PHE A 243 18.58 7.31 13.99
C PHE A 243 19.79 8.21 14.21
N SER A 244 19.62 9.22 15.04
CA SER A 244 20.64 10.18 15.44
C SER A 244 21.19 9.93 16.84
N SER A 245 20.58 9.01 17.60
CA SER A 245 21.05 8.64 18.94
C SER A 245 20.62 7.22 19.34
N SER A 246 21.32 6.63 20.31
CA SER A 246 20.91 5.35 20.92
C SER A 246 19.52 5.41 21.54
N ARG A 247 19.12 6.58 22.07
CA ARG A 247 17.79 6.77 22.65
C ARG A 247 16.67 6.63 21.61
N GLU A 248 16.89 7.07 20.37
CA GLU A 248 15.88 6.95 19.30
C GLU A 248 15.69 5.50 18.88
N ILE A 249 16.78 4.74 18.71
CA ILE A 249 16.66 3.32 18.37
C ILE A 249 16.06 2.50 19.53
N ASP A 250 16.38 2.82 20.79
CA ASP A 250 15.75 2.18 21.95
C ASP A 250 14.25 2.46 22.01
N ALA A 251 13.84 3.70 21.70
CA ALA A 251 12.43 4.08 21.65
C ALA A 251 11.68 3.44 20.47
N ALA A 252 12.35 3.29 19.32
CA ALA A 252 11.82 2.57 18.16
C ALA A 252 11.64 1.07 18.45
N ASP A 253 12.62 0.43 19.10
CA ASP A 253 12.55 -0.96 19.53
C ASP A 253 11.35 -1.14 20.47
N GLN A 254 11.22 -0.25 21.46
CA GLN A 254 10.10 -0.30 22.42
C GLN A 254 8.74 -0.13 21.75
N LEU A 255 8.62 0.75 20.75
CA LEU A 255 7.39 0.94 19.98
C LEU A 255 7.00 -0.35 19.24
N LEU A 256 7.97 -0.99 18.57
CA LEU A 256 7.74 -2.25 17.86
C LEU A 256 7.42 -3.39 18.82
N ASP A 257 8.14 -3.50 19.94
CA ASP A 257 7.88 -4.49 20.99
C ASP A 257 6.47 -4.37 21.55
N ASN A 258 6.00 -3.15 21.75
CA ASN A 258 4.64 -2.90 22.24
C ASN A 258 3.58 -3.38 21.23
N LEU A 259 3.74 -3.05 19.95
CA LEU A 259 2.79 -3.44 18.88
C LEU A 259 2.78 -4.95 18.62
N LEU A 260 3.96 -5.55 18.50
CA LEU A 260 4.14 -6.99 18.30
C LEU A 260 3.65 -7.77 19.54
N GLY A 261 4.03 -7.31 20.73
CA GLY A 261 3.55 -7.88 21.99
C GLY A 261 2.04 -7.77 22.16
N LYS A 262 1.43 -6.65 21.73
CA LYS A 262 -0.04 -6.49 21.71
C LYS A 262 -0.70 -7.52 20.82
N THR A 263 -0.15 -7.75 19.63
CA THR A 263 -0.63 -8.80 18.71
C THR A 263 -0.55 -10.18 19.36
N VAL A 264 0.63 -10.55 19.88
CA VAL A 264 0.86 -11.88 20.48
C VAL A 264 -0.04 -12.10 21.69
N ARG A 265 -0.15 -11.13 22.59
CA ARG A 265 -1.06 -11.21 23.76
C ARG A 265 -2.50 -11.39 23.32
N ALA A 266 -2.95 -10.66 22.31
CA ALA A 266 -4.30 -10.82 21.79
C ALA A 266 -4.54 -12.24 21.26
N ILE A 267 -3.60 -12.80 20.49
CA ILE A 267 -3.69 -14.16 19.95
C ILE A 267 -3.73 -15.21 21.06
N VAL A 268 -2.89 -15.09 22.09
CA VAL A 268 -2.78 -16.08 23.18
C VAL A 268 -3.94 -15.99 24.18
N SER A 269 -4.59 -14.84 24.31
CA SER A 269 -5.69 -14.63 25.25
C SER A 269 -7.06 -15.06 24.71
N HIS A 270 -7.12 -15.55 23.47
CA HIS A 270 -8.31 -16.02 22.77
C HIS A 270 -8.22 -17.53 22.54
#